data_AF-A0A1N7GC88-F1
#
_entry.id   AF-A0A1N7GC88-F1
#
_cell.length_a   1.000
_cell.length_b   1.000
_cell.length_c   1.000
_cell.angle_alpha   90.00
_cell.angle_beta   90.00
_cell.angle_gamma   90.00
#
_symmetry.space_group_name_H-M   'P 1'
#
loop_
_entity.id
_entity.type
_entity.pdbx_description
1 polymer ?
#
loop_
_entity_poly.entity_id
_entity_poly.type
_entity_poly.pdbx_seq_one_letter_code
_entity_poly.pdbx_strand_id
1 'polypeptide(L)' 'MPILFERVAMTDAGNCNPEPLDSEEDSTNRDDAHLDDIEEGAGCTEIWEHLAEKRNE' A
#
# COMPACT_ATOMS: atom_id res chain seq x y z
N MET A 1 -27.99 1.43 -31.02
CA MET A 1 -26.54 1.42 -30.73
C MET A 1 -26.39 0.97 -29.28
N PRO A 2 -26.12 -0.32 -29.00
CA PRO A 2 -25.86 -0.75 -27.64
C PRO A 2 -24.49 -0.21 -27.25
N ILE A 3 -24.46 0.51 -26.12
CA ILE A 3 -23.26 0.88 -25.41
C ILE A 3 -22.53 -0.42 -25.03
N LEU A 4 -21.56 -0.82 -25.83
CA LEU A 4 -20.53 -1.75 -25.41
C LEU A 4 -19.72 -0.98 -24.37
N PHE A 5 -20.22 -0.99 -23.12
CA PHE A 5 -19.50 -0.52 -21.95
C PHE A 5 -18.34 -1.49 -21.81
N GLU A 6 -17.24 -1.11 -22.44
CA GLU A 6 -15.97 -1.78 -22.44
C GLU A 6 -15.70 -2.21 -21.00
N ARG A 7 -15.61 -3.52 -20.79
CA ARG A 7 -15.14 -4.11 -19.54
C ARG A 7 -13.70 -3.63 -19.37
N VAL A 8 -13.54 -2.42 -18.86
CA VAL A 8 -12.28 -1.92 -18.30
C VAL A 8 -11.88 -3.00 -17.33
N ALA A 9 -10.89 -3.80 -17.73
CA ALA A 9 -10.27 -4.77 -16.88
C ALA A 9 -9.67 -3.98 -15.71
N MET A 10 -10.42 -3.87 -14.62
CA MET A 10 -9.87 -3.61 -13.30
C MET A 10 -9.11 -4.86 -12.86
N THR A 11 -8.07 -5.20 -13.62
CA THR A 11 -7.06 -6.20 -13.31
C THR A 11 -5.79 -5.77 -14.07
N ASP A 12 -5.26 -4.61 -13.71
CA ASP A 12 -3.81 -4.45 -13.75
C ASP A 12 -3.36 -4.26 -12.31
N ALA A 13 -3.49 -5.34 -11.54
CA ALA A 13 -2.70 -5.55 -10.32
C ALA A 13 -1.26 -5.91 -10.72
N GLY A 14 -0.67 -5.12 -11.62
CA GLY A 14 0.45 -5.52 -12.48
C GLY A 14 1.60 -4.53 -12.54
N ASN A 15 1.60 -3.46 -11.75
CA ASN A 15 2.77 -2.61 -11.63
C ASN A 15 2.83 -1.87 -10.28
N CYS A 16 2.91 -2.62 -9.18
CA CYS A 16 3.80 -2.20 -8.11
C CYS A 16 5.22 -2.40 -8.68
N ASN A 17 5.71 -1.41 -9.42
CA ASN A 17 7.13 -1.32 -9.74
C ASN A 17 7.76 -0.50 -8.61
N PRO A 18 8.20 -1.12 -7.50
CA PRO A 18 9.19 -0.45 -6.69
C PRO A 18 10.40 -0.28 -7.62
N GLU A 19 10.70 0.97 -7.98
CA GLU A 19 12.03 1.30 -8.48
C GLU A 19 13.05 0.53 -7.61
N PRO A 20 14.05 -0.14 -8.21
CA PRO A 20 15.05 -0.83 -7.41
C PRO A 20 15.77 0.24 -6.60
N LEU A 21 15.34 0.40 -5.34
CA LEU A 21 16.02 1.25 -4.37
C LEU A 21 17.32 0.51 -4.09
N ASP A 22 18.35 0.93 -4.83
CA ASP A 22 19.75 0.60 -4.61
C ASP A 22 20.19 1.22 -3.27
N SER A 23 19.62 0.69 -2.18
CA SER A 23 19.87 1.07 -0.81
C SER A 23 20.34 -0.18 -0.07
N GLU A 24 21.53 -0.65 -0.43
CA GLU A 24 22.33 -1.60 0.36
C GLU A 24 22.88 -0.94 1.66
N GLU A 25 22.17 0.04 2.21
CA GLU A 25 22.46 0.69 3.48
C GLU A 25 21.20 0.60 4.35
N ASP A 26 21.23 -0.33 5.31
CA ASP A 26 20.29 -0.43 6.42
C ASP A 26 18.93 -1.12 6.12
N SER A 27 18.95 -2.46 6.01
CA SER A 27 17.74 -3.32 6.14
C SER A 27 16.94 -3.07 7.45
N THR A 28 17.51 -2.32 8.40
CA THR A 28 16.87 -1.89 9.64
C THR A 28 16.03 -0.62 9.51
N ASN A 29 16.10 0.10 8.39
CA ASN A 29 15.30 1.30 8.14
C ASN A 29 14.49 1.17 6.85
N ARG A 30 13.68 0.11 6.75
CA ARG A 30 12.65 0.05 5.71
C ARG A 30 11.68 1.19 5.97
N ASP A 31 11.38 1.98 4.94
CA ASP A 31 10.42 3.08 5.04
C ASP A 31 9.03 2.61 5.50
N ASP A 32 8.72 1.31 5.32
CA ASP A 32 7.46 0.67 5.72
C ASP A 32 7.45 0.11 7.15
N ALA A 33 8.55 0.17 7.91
CA ALA A 33 8.64 -0.46 9.24
C ALA A 33 7.59 0.07 10.24
N HIS A 34 7.12 1.30 10.07
CA HIS A 34 6.06 1.88 10.89
C HIS A 34 4.67 1.27 10.64
N LEU A 35 4.53 0.49 9.56
CA LEU A 35 3.33 -0.23 9.14
C LEU A 35 3.38 -1.72 9.51
N ASP A 36 4.48 -2.24 10.06
CA ASP A 36 4.62 -3.67 10.43
C ASP A 36 3.56 -4.13 11.46
N ASP A 37 2.99 -3.20 12.23
CA ASP A 37 1.92 -3.48 13.20
C ASP A 37 0.52 -3.58 12.55
N ILE A 38 0.40 -3.28 11.25
CA ILE A 38 -0.87 -3.24 10.51
C ILE A 38 -1.05 -4.54 9.72
N GLU A 39 -2.27 -5.11 9.74
CA GLU A 39 -2.58 -6.31 8.97
C GLU A 39 -2.44 -6.08 7.45
N GLU A 40 -1.82 -7.04 6.77
CA GLU A 40 -1.75 -7.05 5.30
C GLU A 40 -3.16 -7.06 4.69
N GLY A 41 -3.48 -6.02 3.91
CA GLY A 41 -4.81 -5.86 3.30
C GLY A 41 -5.78 -4.98 4.09
N ALA A 42 -5.33 -4.32 5.17
CA ALA A 42 -6.09 -3.27 5.84
C ALA A 42 -6.51 -2.17 4.85
N GLY A 43 -7.76 -1.74 4.95
CA GLY A 43 -8.30 -0.65 4.17
C GLY A 43 -7.74 0.70 4.60
N CYS A 44 -7.94 1.71 3.75
CA CYS A 44 -7.45 3.07 4.02
C CYS A 44 -7.91 3.61 5.38
N THR A 45 -9.18 3.40 5.75
CA THR A 45 -9.72 3.87 7.03
C THR A 45 -9.05 3.19 8.22
N GLU A 46 -8.86 1.87 8.15
CA GLU A 46 -8.30 1.05 9.23
C GLU A 46 -6.83 1.44 9.49
N ILE A 47 -6.05 1.72 8.44
CA ILE A 47 -4.67 2.24 8.57
C ILE A 47 -4.64 3.58 9.32
N TRP A 48 -5.56 4.49 8.98
CA TRP A 48 -5.63 5.81 9.62
C TRP A 48 -5.98 5.73 11.11
N GLU A 49 -6.89 4.83 11.48
CA GLU A 49 -7.28 4.60 12.87
C GLU A 49 -6.08 4.09 13.69
N HIS A 50 -5.37 3.07 13.20
CA HIS A 50 -4.15 2.56 13.85
C HIS A 50 -3.07 3.63 14.05
N LEU A 51 -2.83 4.47 13.03
CA LEU A 51 -1.84 5.56 13.12
C LEU A 51 -2.29 6.72 14.02
N ALA A 52 -3.60 6.94 14.18
CA ALA A 52 -4.13 7.97 15.05
C ALA A 52 -3.97 7.60 16.53
N GLU A 53 -4.17 6.32 16.88
CA GLU A 53 -3.96 5.80 18.24
C GLU A 53 -2.49 5.93 18.67
N LYS A 54 -1.55 5.45 17.84
CA LYS A 54 -0.09 5.55 18.09
C LYS A 54 0.43 6.98 18.23
N ARG A 55 -0.30 7.98 17.72
CA ARG A 55 0.08 9.40 17.79
C ARG A 55 -0.38 10.08 19.09
N ASN A 56 -1.39 9.52 19.75
CA ASN A 56 -2.01 10.12 20.94
C ASN A 56 -1.53 9.47 22.25
N GLU A 57 -0.67 8.45 22.16
CA GLU A 57 0.19 7.99 23.26
C GLU A 57 1.43 8.88 23.42
#